data_AF-A0A1X7LM59-F1
#
_entry.id   AF-A0A1X7LM59-F1
#
_cell.length_a   1.000
_cell.length_b   1.000
_cell.length_c   1.000
_cell.angle_alpha   90.00
_cell.angle_beta   90.00
_cell.angle_gamma   90.00
#
_symmetry.space_group_name_H-M   'P 1'
#
loop_
_entity.id
_entity.type
_entity.pdbx_description
1 polymer ?
#
loop_
_entity_poly.entity_id
_entity_poly.type
_entity_poly.pdbx_seq_one_letter_code
_entity_poly.pdbx_strand_id
1 'polypeptide(L)' 'MQPKLLKYILDIESVIEEIESIKQKTQNDFNNFSNDIILQRAIERDLEIIGEAIRKIIDINPDVQITASKNIIGLRNI' A
#
# COMPACT_ATOMS: atom_id res chain seq x y z
N MET A 1 -7.39 -16.22 14.79
CA MET A 1 -7.15 -15.53 13.51
C MET A 1 -6.34 -16.44 12.60
N GLN A 2 -6.66 -16.53 11.31
CA GLN A 2 -5.81 -17.26 10.36
C GLN A 2 -4.44 -16.54 10.27
N PRO A 3 -3.31 -17.17 10.62
CA PRO A 3 -2.01 -16.50 10.71
C PRO A 3 -1.59 -15.79 9.40
N LYS A 4 -2.03 -16.31 8.26
CA LYS A 4 -1.77 -15.74 6.93
C LYS A 4 -2.51 -14.41 6.71
N LEU A 5 -3.75 -14.28 7.18
CA LEU A 5 -4.52 -13.05 7.02
C LEU A 5 -3.92 -11.91 7.85
N LEU A 6 -3.56 -12.22 9.09
CA LEU A 6 -2.92 -11.25 9.99
C LEU A 6 -1.60 -10.74 9.40
N LYS A 7 -0.80 -11.63 8.79
CA LYS A 7 0.43 -11.21 8.09
C LYS A 7 0.16 -10.11 7.06
N TYR A 8 -0.81 -10.29 6.17
CA TYR A 8 -1.09 -9.28 5.13
C TYR A 8 -1.63 -7.97 5.69
N ILE A 9 -2.36 -8.02 6.81
CA ILE A 9 -2.80 -6.80 7.51
C ILE A 9 -1.60 -6.05 8.09
N LEU A 10 -0.66 -6.75 8.73
CA LEU A 10 0.56 -6.16 9.27
C LEU A 10 1.47 -5.61 8.16
N ASP A 11 1.57 -6.31 7.02
CA ASP A 11 2.31 -5.83 5.85
C ASP A 11 1.71 -4.49 5.35
N ILE A 12 0.38 -4.38 5.26
CA ILE A 12 -0.30 -3.13 4.87
C ILE A 12 -0.06 -2.02 5.91
N GLU A 13 -0.17 -2.34 7.20
CA GLU A 13 0.06 -1.39 8.29
C GLU A 13 1.48 -0.80 8.23
N SER A 14 2.50 -1.66 8.08
CA SER A 14 3.90 -1.21 7.94
C SER A 14 4.10 -0.31 6.72
N VAL A 15 3.44 -0.59 5.60
CA VAL A 15 3.57 0.23 4.40
C VAL A 15 2.87 1.59 4.58
N ILE A 16 1.74 1.63 5.27
CA ILE A 16 1.08 2.90 5.59
C ILE A 16 1.98 3.78 6.45
N GLU A 17 2.69 3.21 7.44
CA GLU A 17 3.66 3.96 8.25
C GLU A 17 4.81 4.52 7.40
N GLU A 18 5.29 3.78 6.40
CA GLU A 18 6.32 4.25 5.47
C GLU A 18 5.83 5.41 4.62
N ILE A 19 4.61 5.31 4.06
CA ILE A 19 3.97 6.40 3.29
C ILE A 19 3.82 7.65 4.15
N GLU A 20 3.38 7.53 5.41
CA GLU A 20 3.27 8.67 6.33
C GLU A 20 4.64 9.29 6.65
N SER A 21 5.70 8.48 6.77
CA SER A 21 7.08 8.96 6.93
C SER A 21 7.54 9.76 5.70
N ILE A 22 7.23 9.29 4.50
CA ILE A 22 7.54 10.01 3.25
C ILE A 22 6.78 11.34 3.18
N LYS A 23 5.50 11.36 3.57
CA LYS A 23 4.72 12.61 3.68
C LYS A 23 5.36 13.59 4.65
N GLN A 24 5.82 13.14 5.82
CA GLN A 24 6.52 14.02 6.76
C GLN A 24 7.84 14.55 6.17
N LYS A 25 8.65 13.71 5.52
CA LYS A 25 9.92 14.09 4.88
C LYS A 25 9.74 15.13 3.77
N THR A 26 8.65 15.00 3.01
CA THR A 26 8.30 15.93 1.91
C THR A 26 7.52 17.15 2.37
N GLN A 27 7.24 17.26 3.68
CA GLN A 27 6.34 18.26 4.26
C GLN A 27 4.93 18.22 3.66
N ASN A 28 4.55 17.05 3.13
CA ASN A 28 3.30 16.81 2.41
C ASN A 28 3.11 17.78 1.22
N ASP A 29 4.22 18.26 0.65
CA ASP A 29 4.24 19.12 -0.53
C ASP A 29 4.55 18.29 -1.78
N PHE A 30 3.72 18.44 -2.80
CA PHE A 30 3.84 17.68 -4.04
C PHE A 30 5.13 17.98 -4.80
N ASN A 31 5.59 19.25 -4.82
CA ASN A 31 6.80 19.60 -5.56
C ASN A 31 8.04 18.99 -4.88
N ASN A 32 8.08 19.01 -3.54
CA ASN A 32 9.13 18.35 -2.77
C ASN A 32 9.18 16.84 -3.06
N PHE A 33 8.02 16.19 -3.16
CA PHE A 33 7.91 14.79 -3.54
C PHE A 33 8.32 14.52 -5.01
N SER A 34 7.80 15.31 -5.95
CA SER A 34 8.00 15.10 -7.40
C SER A 34 9.43 15.39 -7.85
N ASN A 35 10.18 16.17 -7.06
CA ASN A 35 11.59 16.45 -7.34
C ASN A 35 12.53 15.31 -6.89
N ASP A 36 12.03 14.31 -6.16
CA ASP A 36 12.80 13.14 -5.71
C ASP A 36 12.27 11.84 -6.34
N ILE A 37 13.03 11.30 -7.30
CA ILE A 37 12.69 10.05 -7.99
C ILE A 37 12.74 8.82 -7.08
N ILE A 38 13.55 8.86 -6.01
CA ILE A 38 13.67 7.74 -5.07
C ILE A 38 12.40 7.66 -4.23
N LEU A 39 11.89 8.80 -3.75
CA LEU A 39 10.63 8.85 -3.01
C LEU A 39 9.44 8.44 -3.89
N GLN A 40 9.41 8.86 -5.16
CA GLN A 40 8.39 8.41 -6.11
C GLN A 40 8.36 6.89 -6.26
N ARG A 41 9.53 6.29 -6.52
CA ARG A 41 9.64 4.82 -6.65
C ARG A 41 9.32 4.08 -5.36
N ALA A 42 9.66 4.66 -4.21
CA ALA A 42 9.30 4.09 -2.91
C ALA A 42 7.76 4.03 -2.77
N ILE A 43 7.07 5.13 -3.03
CA ILE A 43 5.59 5.18 -2.99
C ILE A 43 4.96 4.23 -4.02
N GLU A 44 5.48 4.17 -5.25
CA GLU A 44 4.98 3.22 -6.26
C GLU A 44 5.08 1.77 -5.77
N ARG A 45 6.23 1.41 -5.19
CA ARG A 45 6.48 0.08 -4.64
C ARG A 45 5.57 -0.22 -3.45
N ASP A 46 5.36 0.75 -2.56
CA ASP A 46 4.46 0.65 -1.41
C ASP A 46 3.02 0.37 -1.85
N LEU A 47 2.54 1.11 -2.86
CA LEU A 47 1.20 0.91 -3.42
C LEU A 47 1.05 -0.47 -4.09
N GLU A 48 2.10 -0.98 -4.74
CA GLU A 48 2.12 -2.34 -5.29
C GLU A 48 2.00 -3.40 -4.17
N ILE A 49 2.74 -3.23 -3.06
CA ILE A 49 2.70 -4.14 -1.91
C ILE A 49 1.30 -4.19 -1.31
N ILE A 50 0.67 -3.03 -1.10
CA ILE A 50 -0.71 -2.96 -0.61
C ILE A 50 -1.67 -3.67 -1.57
N GLY A 51 -1.51 -3.45 -2.89
CA GLY A 51 -2.32 -4.10 -3.91
C GLY A 51 -2.25 -5.63 -3.86
N GLU A 52 -1.05 -6.20 -3.71
CA GLU A 52 -0.87 -7.64 -3.61
C GLU A 52 -1.38 -8.20 -2.26
N ALA A 53 -1.19 -7.48 -1.16
CA ALA A 53 -1.70 -7.88 0.15
C ALA A 53 -3.24 -7.95 0.16
N ILE A 54 -3.92 -6.93 -0.40
CA ILE A 54 -5.39 -6.93 -0.52
C ILE A 54 -5.88 -8.07 -1.41
N ARG A 55 -5.21 -8.34 -2.53
CA ARG A 55 -5.53 -9.50 -3.38
C ARG A 55 -5.49 -10.80 -2.58
N LYS A 56 -4.41 -11.02 -1.80
CA LYS A 56 -4.26 -12.22 -0.98
C LYS A 56 -5.30 -12.32 0.13
N ILE A 57 -5.67 -11.20 0.74
CA ILE A 57 -6.74 -11.13 1.74
C ILE A 57 -8.07 -11.62 1.15
N ILE A 58 -8.43 -11.11 -0.03
CA ILE A 58 -9.69 -11.48 -0.71
C ILE A 58 -9.66 -12.94 -1.18
N ASP A 59 -8.52 -13.43 -1.68
CA ASP A 59 -8.35 -14.85 -2.06
C ASP A 59 -8.53 -15.79 -0.85
N ILE A 60 -8.12 -15.36 0.36
CA ILE A 60 -8.23 -16.14 1.59
C ILE A 60 -9.63 -16.04 2.21
N ASN A 61 -10.21 -14.85 2.22
CA ASN A 61 -11.52 -14.58 2.79
C ASN A 61 -12.35 -13.68 1.84
N PRO A 62 -13.09 -14.29 0.89
CA PRO A 62 -13.89 -13.55 -0.09
C PRO A 62 -15.01 -12.71 0.50
N ASP A 63 -15.44 -12.99 1.75
CA ASP A 63 -16.49 -12.25 2.44
C ASP A 63 -16.02 -10.88 2.95
N VAL A 64 -14.70 -10.63 2.96
CA VAL A 64 -14.14 -9.33 3.33
C VAL A 64 -14.51 -8.30 2.27
N GLN A 65 -15.34 -7.32 2.68
CA GLN A 65 -15.71 -6.21 1.83
C GLN A 65 -14.75 -5.04 2.00
N ILE A 66 -13.96 -4.78 0.97
CA ILE A 66 -13.14 -3.56 0.85
C ILE A 66 -13.69 -2.76 -0.35
N THR A 67 -14.22 -1.57 -0.08
CA THR A 67 -14.95 -0.73 -1.04
C THR A 67 -14.21 -0.51 -2.36
N ALA A 68 -12.91 -0.26 -2.31
CA ALA A 68 -12.08 0.05 -3.48
C ALA A 68 -11.09 -1.08 -3.85
N SER A 69 -11.36 -2.33 -3.42
CA SER A 69 -10.42 -3.46 -3.58
C SER A 69 -9.88 -3.63 -5.00
N LYS A 70 -10.75 -3.58 -6.02
CA LYS A 70 -10.34 -3.71 -7.44
C LYS A 70 -9.36 -2.62 -7.87
N ASN A 71 -9.59 -1.38 -7.43
CA ASN A 71 -8.74 -0.24 -7.76
C ASN A 71 -7.38 -0.38 -7.07
N ILE A 72 -7.38 -0.74 -5.78
CA ILE A 72 -6.15 -0.90 -5.00
C ILE A 72 -5.30 -2.05 -5.54
N ILE A 73 -5.94 -3.18 -5.88
CA ILE A 73 -5.26 -4.31 -6.54
C ILE A 73 -4.65 -3.89 -7.89
N GLY A 74 -5.28 -2.94 -8.59
CA GLY A 74 -4.81 -2.40 -9.87
C GLY A 74 -3.51 -1.60 -9.77
N LEU A 75 -3.15 -1.09 -8.59
CA LEU A 75 -1.95 -0.27 -8.38
C LEU A 75 -0.63 -1.03 -8.63
N ARG A 76 -0.66 -2.37 -8.64
CA ARG A 76 0.51 -3.21 -8.90
C ARG A 76 1.06 -3.14 -10.33
N ASN A 77 0.36 -2.47 -11.24
CA ASN A 77 0.69 -2.40 -12.66
C ASN A 77 0.92 -0.94 -13.14
N ILE A 78 1.27 -0.04 -12.23
CA ILE A 78 1.56 1.37 -12.52
C ILE A 78 2.94 1.52 -13.18
#